data_AF-A0AAY4B601-F1
#
_entry.id   AF-A0AAY4B601-F1
#
_cell.length_a   1.000
_cell.length_b   1.000
_cell.length_c   1.000
_cell.angle_alpha   90.00
_cell.angle_beta   90.00
_cell.angle_gamma   90.00
#
_symmetry.space_group_name_H-M   'P 1'
#
loop_
_entity.id
_entity.type
_entity.pdbx_description
1 polymer ?
#
loop_
_entity_poly.entity_id
_entity_poly.type
_entity_poly.pdbx_seq_one_letter_code
_entity_poly.pdbx_strand_id
1 'polypeptide(L)'
;MLAAPVIVQETYVNQIISIAQNVTNVLGNVPDALAGLIPRVLLVSSSAVDVAAINQKVWTSDQVRNPQHLVLWFSSILLQVLQTTQKRDLSVPVLQGFSCSSLQSVSTQKVKDLIKSCRPRSNRNKVQLKETQLTCMYNYVKGDASQNFGDFPSDMLLYYKYVNPNCRSYFTSTGVSDFSVLSSVLNIPSAMLSNAKDCLGITGNAISKDNLNILGNMACTLDYSHIVNSDPFILEKLKNCNSFTADQVAAMETVLLSGNTMYGNPSNWSSGTLTDLGVLPLYLTQNFWNEFTMVRCTLGNITHATISYEYFPFGYNAQQFDLCLDVGVVTANLAALTEKIYTEDLQAIILAKLNEAYPSGLQDAQLQLLGATSRVATTDDISQWNISKIDTLSAFLKFPSCISFQSKAIIMRYLNAPGTTLGSTEINAIGPNICSLDTTVLNTITSDSLKMSNTVDLSSCSSEQKSLLYNTAILSYRTLRASSVSYYLLIVPYLGEDTHTCREAIHFFFVLQCSVDYALFYWRDFSFAINIEFL
;
A
#
# COMPACT_ATOMS: atom_id res chain seq x y z
N MET A 1 14.81 13.48 -3.50
CA MET A 1 14.00 14.72 -3.63
C MET A 1 12.52 14.41 -3.83
N LEU A 2 12.12 13.57 -4.79
CA LEU A 2 10.69 13.28 -5.05
C LEU A 2 9.95 12.55 -3.90
N ALA A 3 10.66 11.84 -3.02
CA ALA A 3 10.11 11.22 -1.82
C ALA A 3 10.14 12.11 -0.57
N ALA A 4 10.61 13.36 -0.69
CA ALA A 4 10.69 14.28 0.43
C ALA A 4 9.32 14.91 0.74
N PRO A 5 9.06 15.38 1.97
CA PRO A 5 7.86 16.15 2.28
C PRO A 5 7.70 17.37 1.35
N VAL A 6 6.46 17.75 1.03
CA VAL A 6 6.12 18.83 0.06
C VAL A 6 6.88 20.12 0.34
N ILE A 7 7.00 20.52 1.61
CA ILE A 7 7.71 21.74 2.01
C ILE A 7 9.20 21.73 1.63
N VAL A 8 9.82 20.54 1.65
CA VAL A 8 11.22 20.36 1.25
C VAL A 8 11.36 20.48 -0.27
N GLN A 9 10.37 19.96 -1.02
CA GLN A 9 10.32 20.09 -2.48
C GLN A 9 10.12 21.55 -2.91
N GLU A 10 9.23 22.29 -2.25
CA GLU A 10 9.02 23.72 -2.49
C GLU A 10 10.26 24.54 -2.19
N THR A 11 10.93 24.27 -1.06
CA THR A 11 12.19 24.95 -0.69
C THR A 11 13.27 24.72 -1.74
N TYR A 12 13.40 23.48 -2.23
CA TYR A 12 14.35 23.13 -3.28
C TYR A 12 14.08 23.86 -4.60
N VAL A 13 12.81 23.91 -5.05
CA VAL A 13 12.43 24.64 -6.27
C VAL A 13 12.67 26.14 -6.12
N ASN A 14 12.37 26.72 -4.95
CA ASN A 14 12.62 28.14 -4.69
C ASN A 14 14.11 28.51 -4.69
N GLN A 15 15.00 27.61 -4.25
CA GLN A 15 16.44 27.80 -4.36
C GLN A 15 16.93 27.81 -5.82
N ILE A 16 16.35 26.95 -6.67
CA ILE A 16 16.67 26.97 -8.11
C ILE A 16 16.20 28.28 -8.73
N ILE A 17 15.00 28.73 -8.39
CA ILE A 17 14.40 29.98 -8.89
C ILE A 17 15.24 31.19 -8.48
N SER A 18 15.72 31.26 -7.24
CA SER A 18 16.48 32.42 -6.76
C SER A 18 17.82 32.62 -7.47
N ILE A 19 18.36 31.56 -8.08
CA ILE A 19 19.62 31.57 -8.84
C ILE A 19 19.35 31.74 -10.34
N ALA A 20 18.16 31.35 -10.82
CA ALA A 20 17.83 31.40 -12.23
C ALA A 20 17.58 32.85 -12.72
N GLN A 21 18.37 33.29 -13.70
CA GLN A 21 18.28 34.64 -14.27
C GLN A 21 17.12 34.84 -15.25
N ASN A 22 16.55 33.76 -15.80
CA ASN A 22 15.46 33.79 -16.78
C ASN A 22 14.64 32.48 -16.75
N VAL A 23 13.48 32.50 -17.41
CA VAL A 23 12.55 31.35 -17.44
C VAL A 23 13.16 30.11 -18.10
N THR A 24 14.06 30.27 -19.08
CA THR A 24 14.75 29.13 -19.73
C THR A 24 15.62 28.38 -18.74
N ASN A 25 16.33 29.08 -17.86
CA ASN A 25 17.15 28.46 -16.81
C ASN A 25 16.28 27.83 -15.71
N VAL A 26 15.13 28.43 -15.38
CA VAL A 26 14.16 27.82 -14.46
C VAL A 26 13.67 26.48 -15.03
N LEU A 27 13.25 26.48 -16.30
CA LEU A 27 12.74 25.27 -16.96
C LEU A 27 13.83 24.21 -17.17
N GLY A 28 15.08 24.62 -17.44
CA GLY A 28 16.20 23.67 -17.59
C GLY A 28 16.61 22.99 -16.28
N ASN A 29 16.56 23.72 -15.16
CA ASN A 29 17.12 23.24 -13.89
C ASN A 29 16.09 22.63 -12.93
N VAL A 30 14.82 23.02 -13.01
CA VAL A 30 13.76 22.42 -12.18
C VAL A 30 13.45 21.01 -12.69
N PRO A 31 13.53 19.95 -11.86
CA PRO A 31 13.17 18.59 -12.28
C PRO A 31 11.75 18.50 -12.84
N ASP A 32 11.56 17.62 -13.84
CA ASP A 32 10.31 17.53 -14.59
C ASP A 32 9.07 17.28 -13.73
N ALA A 33 9.19 16.39 -12.75
CA ALA A 33 8.12 16.06 -11.81
C ALA A 33 7.77 17.19 -10.81
N LEU A 34 8.65 18.19 -10.66
CA LEU A 34 8.48 19.32 -9.73
C LEU A 34 8.08 20.62 -10.42
N ALA A 35 7.87 20.62 -11.74
CA ALA A 35 7.41 21.79 -12.48
C ALA A 35 6.08 22.35 -11.95
N GLY A 36 5.27 21.48 -11.32
CA GLY A 36 4.09 21.81 -10.53
C GLY A 36 4.26 22.93 -9.51
N LEU A 37 5.47 23.07 -8.97
CA LEU A 37 5.81 24.01 -7.89
C LEU A 37 6.36 25.34 -8.39
N ILE A 38 6.56 25.51 -9.71
CA ILE A 38 7.06 26.77 -10.28
C ILE A 38 5.98 27.86 -10.12
N PRO A 39 6.28 28.98 -9.45
CA PRO A 39 5.36 30.10 -9.31
C PRO A 39 4.91 30.63 -10.67
N ARG A 40 3.59 30.74 -10.82
CA ARG A 40 2.92 31.14 -12.07
C ARG A 40 3.44 32.45 -12.66
N VAL A 41 3.82 33.41 -11.82
CA VAL A 41 4.31 34.74 -12.24
C VAL A 41 5.59 34.65 -13.09
N LEU A 42 6.44 33.66 -12.84
CA LEU A 42 7.71 33.49 -13.54
C LEU A 42 7.53 32.91 -14.95
N LEU A 43 6.39 32.24 -15.16
CA LEU A 43 6.06 31.64 -16.43
C LEU A 43 5.62 32.71 -17.45
N VAL A 44 5.12 33.88 -17.04
CA VAL A 44 4.55 34.90 -17.96
C VAL A 44 5.59 35.61 -18.85
N SER A 45 6.89 35.33 -18.73
CA SER A 45 7.94 36.07 -19.46
C SER A 45 8.12 35.64 -20.94
N SER A 46 8.44 36.61 -21.80
CA SER A 46 8.33 36.57 -23.27
C SER A 46 9.56 36.09 -24.05
N SER A 47 10.54 35.47 -23.40
CA SER A 47 11.72 34.93 -24.12
C SER A 47 11.39 33.62 -24.84
N ALA A 48 12.08 33.35 -25.96
CA ALA A 48 11.95 32.11 -26.72
C ALA A 48 12.11 30.90 -25.79
N VAL A 49 11.06 30.08 -25.67
CA VAL A 49 11.06 28.93 -24.75
C VAL A 49 11.35 27.65 -25.52
N ASP A 50 12.24 26.82 -25.00
CA ASP A 50 12.50 25.49 -25.54
C ASP A 50 11.28 24.57 -25.35
N VAL A 51 10.60 24.28 -26.46
CA VAL A 51 9.40 23.44 -26.51
C VAL A 51 9.69 22.02 -26.05
N ALA A 52 10.89 21.49 -26.33
CA ALA A 52 11.28 20.16 -25.91
C ALA A 52 11.37 20.08 -24.37
N ALA A 53 11.96 21.11 -23.75
CA ALA A 53 12.04 21.21 -22.29
C ALA A 53 10.65 21.33 -21.64
N ILE A 54 9.73 22.11 -22.21
CA ILE A 54 8.36 22.26 -21.68
C ILE A 54 7.58 20.94 -21.74
N ASN A 55 7.74 20.19 -22.84
CA ASN A 55 7.01 18.95 -23.05
C ASN A 55 7.39 17.83 -22.08
N GLN A 56 8.60 17.89 -21.52
CA GLN A 56 9.07 16.92 -20.52
C GLN A 56 8.50 17.21 -19.13
N LYS A 57 8.07 18.45 -18.85
CA LYS A 57 7.57 18.85 -17.53
C LYS A 57 6.19 18.29 -17.19
N VAL A 58 5.99 17.96 -15.91
CA VAL A 58 4.70 17.56 -15.34
C VAL A 58 4.01 18.79 -14.76
N TRP A 59 3.02 19.30 -15.49
CA TRP A 59 2.26 20.50 -15.13
C TRP A 59 1.00 20.15 -14.31
N THR A 60 0.68 20.96 -13.30
CA THR A 60 -0.54 20.79 -12.50
C THR A 60 -1.77 21.33 -13.23
N SER A 61 -2.97 20.83 -12.90
CA SER A 61 -4.22 21.35 -13.46
C SER A 61 -4.39 22.84 -13.22
N ASP A 62 -3.95 23.35 -12.07
CA ASP A 62 -4.06 24.77 -11.71
C ASP A 62 -3.10 25.66 -12.50
N GLN A 63 -1.95 25.11 -12.92
CA GLN A 63 -1.03 25.77 -13.84
C GLN A 63 -1.52 25.74 -15.29
N VAL A 64 -2.47 24.87 -15.66
CA VAL A 64 -2.95 24.74 -17.05
C VAL A 64 -4.35 25.34 -17.25
N ARG A 65 -5.23 25.30 -16.24
CA ARG A 65 -6.69 25.49 -16.40
C ARG A 65 -7.19 26.93 -16.14
N ASN A 66 -6.42 27.81 -15.50
CA ASN A 66 -6.92 29.12 -15.05
C ASN A 66 -7.00 30.17 -16.19
N PRO A 67 -8.18 30.75 -16.46
CA PRO A 67 -8.41 31.69 -17.56
C PRO A 67 -7.73 33.07 -17.42
N GLN A 68 -7.28 33.49 -16.23
CA GLN A 68 -6.86 34.89 -16.03
C GLN A 68 -5.39 35.18 -16.35
N HIS A 69 -4.48 34.18 -16.28
CA HIS A 69 -3.03 34.43 -16.47
C HIS A 69 -2.26 33.34 -17.22
N LEU A 70 -2.61 32.05 -17.12
CA LEU A 70 -1.82 30.95 -17.69
C LEU A 70 -2.22 30.54 -19.11
N VAL A 71 -3.49 30.77 -19.50
CA VAL A 71 -3.91 30.69 -20.89
C VAL A 71 -3.02 31.58 -21.75
N LEU A 72 -2.63 32.78 -21.28
CA LEU A 72 -1.78 33.69 -22.05
C LEU A 72 -0.35 33.14 -22.25
N TRP A 73 0.21 32.47 -21.25
CA TRP A 73 1.57 31.91 -21.36
C TRP A 73 1.64 30.69 -22.28
N PHE A 74 0.77 29.70 -22.08
CA PHE A 74 0.75 28.57 -23.03
C PHE A 74 0.24 29.01 -24.42
N SER A 75 -0.64 30.02 -24.51
CA SER A 75 -0.98 30.65 -25.79
C SER A 75 0.25 31.28 -26.46
N SER A 76 1.10 32.01 -25.73
CA SER A 76 2.30 32.63 -26.31
C SER A 76 3.34 31.60 -26.74
N ILE A 77 3.58 30.56 -25.92
CA ILE A 77 4.40 29.40 -26.30
C ILE A 77 3.83 28.75 -27.55
N LEU A 78 2.54 28.46 -27.56
CA LEU A 78 1.89 27.81 -28.68
C LEU A 78 2.05 28.62 -29.96
N LEU A 79 1.88 29.95 -29.89
CA LEU A 79 2.10 30.84 -31.03
C LEU A 79 3.54 30.77 -31.54
N GLN A 80 4.54 30.72 -30.65
CA GLN A 80 5.93 30.50 -31.03
C GLN A 80 6.10 29.13 -31.71
N VAL A 81 5.53 28.05 -31.15
CA VAL A 81 5.64 26.70 -31.74
C VAL A 81 5.00 26.64 -33.11
N LEU A 82 3.83 27.24 -33.29
CA LEU A 82 3.13 27.31 -34.58
C LEU A 82 3.92 28.10 -35.63
N GLN A 83 4.87 28.94 -35.22
CA GLN A 83 5.81 29.60 -36.13
C GLN A 83 6.98 28.69 -36.55
N THR A 84 7.30 27.64 -35.80
CA THR A 84 8.36 26.67 -36.09
C THR A 84 7.90 25.51 -36.99
N THR A 85 8.84 24.68 -37.45
CA THR A 85 8.58 23.46 -38.23
C THR A 85 8.33 22.21 -37.37
N GLN A 86 8.53 22.27 -36.05
CA GLN A 86 8.29 21.16 -35.12
C GLN A 86 6.80 21.03 -34.75
N LYS A 87 6.02 20.40 -35.62
CA LYS A 87 4.54 20.41 -35.53
C LYS A 87 3.88 19.25 -34.76
N ARG A 88 4.59 18.17 -34.39
CA ARG A 88 3.91 16.89 -34.07
C ARG A 88 3.95 16.41 -32.62
N ASP A 89 4.76 17.03 -31.76
CA ASP A 89 5.02 16.53 -30.41
C ASP A 89 4.65 17.54 -29.31
N LEU A 90 3.54 18.26 -29.48
CA LEU A 90 3.03 19.13 -28.41
C LEU A 90 2.45 18.31 -27.26
N SER A 91 2.89 18.62 -26.04
CA SER A 91 2.33 18.06 -24.80
C SER A 91 0.88 18.50 -24.58
N VAL A 92 0.13 17.70 -23.81
CA VAL A 92 -1.28 17.97 -23.49
C VAL A 92 -1.47 19.38 -22.90
N PRO A 93 -0.66 19.84 -21.92
CA PRO A 93 -0.79 21.18 -21.36
C PRO A 93 -0.66 22.31 -22.39
N VAL A 94 0.29 22.20 -23.33
CA VAL A 94 0.48 23.19 -24.39
C VAL A 94 -0.73 23.24 -25.31
N LEU A 95 -1.29 22.08 -25.67
CA LEU A 95 -2.49 21.98 -26.50
C LEU A 95 -3.75 22.51 -25.82
N GLN A 96 -3.80 22.54 -24.48
CA GLN A 96 -4.92 23.08 -23.71
C GLN A 96 -4.87 24.60 -23.55
N GLY A 97 -3.70 25.20 -23.73
CA GLY A 97 -3.46 26.58 -23.33
C GLY A 97 -3.89 27.67 -24.31
N PHE A 98 -4.44 27.34 -25.48
CA PHE A 98 -4.82 28.36 -26.46
C PHE A 98 -6.15 29.06 -26.13
N SER A 99 -6.28 30.31 -26.55
CA SER A 99 -7.55 31.03 -26.57
C SER A 99 -7.99 31.29 -28.00
N CYS A 100 -9.30 31.45 -28.24
CA CYS A 100 -9.78 31.75 -29.59
C CYS A 100 -9.24 33.09 -30.12
N SER A 101 -9.11 34.10 -29.25
CA SER A 101 -8.51 35.39 -29.60
C SER A 101 -7.04 35.27 -30.00
N SER A 102 -6.25 34.43 -29.31
CA SER A 102 -4.84 34.22 -29.65
C SER A 102 -4.64 33.63 -31.05
N LEU A 103 -5.60 32.88 -31.59
CA LEU A 103 -5.48 32.25 -32.91
C LEU A 103 -5.81 33.20 -34.08
N GLN A 104 -6.32 34.41 -33.82
CA GLN A 104 -6.72 35.36 -34.87
C GLN A 104 -5.53 35.81 -35.74
N SER A 105 -4.32 35.88 -35.16
CA SER A 105 -3.09 36.28 -35.86
C SER A 105 -2.35 35.11 -36.52
N VAL A 106 -2.87 33.89 -36.44
CA VAL A 106 -2.27 32.67 -36.98
C VAL A 106 -2.92 32.30 -38.32
N SER A 107 -2.13 31.80 -39.28
CA SER A 107 -2.68 31.35 -40.56
C SER A 107 -3.61 30.14 -40.38
N THR A 108 -4.71 30.11 -41.12
CA THR A 108 -5.75 29.07 -41.03
C THR A 108 -5.19 27.64 -41.10
N GLN A 109 -4.21 27.39 -41.98
CA GLN A 109 -3.61 26.06 -42.11
C GLN A 109 -2.89 25.60 -40.83
N LYS A 110 -2.19 26.52 -40.16
CA LYS A 110 -1.50 26.22 -38.89
C LYS A 110 -2.51 25.97 -37.76
N VAL A 111 -3.63 26.68 -37.75
CA VAL A 111 -4.74 26.43 -36.81
C VAL A 111 -5.35 25.05 -37.05
N LYS A 112 -5.54 24.65 -38.32
CA LYS A 112 -6.02 23.29 -38.64
C LYS A 112 -5.04 22.20 -38.18
N ASP A 113 -3.73 22.40 -38.36
CA ASP A 113 -2.69 21.48 -37.88
C ASP A 113 -2.72 21.35 -36.33
N LEU A 114 -2.95 22.46 -35.62
CA LEU A 114 -3.16 22.48 -34.17
C LEU A 114 -4.38 21.66 -33.77
N ILE A 115 -5.52 21.90 -34.41
CA ILE A 115 -6.77 21.19 -34.12
C ILE A 115 -6.57 19.68 -34.28
N LYS A 116 -5.91 19.26 -35.36
CA LYS A 116 -5.59 17.84 -35.59
C LYS A 116 -4.63 17.26 -34.57
N SER A 117 -3.82 18.10 -33.92
CA SER A 117 -2.91 17.69 -32.84
C SER A 117 -3.63 17.46 -31.51
N CYS A 118 -4.84 18.02 -31.33
CA CYS A 118 -5.70 17.81 -30.16
C CYS A 118 -6.51 16.51 -30.20
N ARG A 119 -6.46 15.73 -31.29
CA ARG A 119 -7.19 14.45 -31.41
C ARG A 119 -6.82 13.43 -30.32
N PRO A 120 -7.70 12.47 -29.99
CA PRO A 120 -7.37 11.34 -29.12
C PRO A 120 -6.17 10.53 -29.66
N ARG A 121 -5.29 10.04 -28.76
CA ARG A 121 -4.16 9.16 -29.10
C ARG A 121 -4.01 8.09 -28.00
N SER A 122 -3.73 6.84 -28.36
CA SER A 122 -3.65 5.73 -27.38
C SER A 122 -2.58 5.91 -26.31
N ASN A 123 -1.48 6.60 -26.62
CA ASN A 123 -0.34 6.82 -25.71
C ASN A 123 -0.31 8.23 -25.12
N ARG A 124 -1.46 8.92 -25.03
CA ARG A 124 -1.53 10.29 -24.50
C ARG A 124 -2.88 10.55 -23.83
N ASN A 125 -2.85 11.19 -22.67
CA ASN A 125 -4.06 11.68 -22.00
C ASN A 125 -4.91 12.55 -22.95
N LYS A 126 -6.24 12.45 -22.81
CA LYS A 126 -7.19 13.27 -23.57
C LYS A 126 -6.93 14.75 -23.31
N VAL A 127 -6.86 15.54 -24.38
CA VAL A 127 -6.74 17.00 -24.29
C VAL A 127 -8.09 17.55 -23.84
N GLN A 128 -8.18 17.98 -22.58
CA GLN A 128 -9.39 18.59 -22.02
C GLN A 128 -9.56 20.00 -22.59
N LEU A 129 -10.58 20.21 -23.41
CA LEU A 129 -10.89 21.48 -24.08
C LEU A 129 -12.12 22.13 -23.46
N LYS A 130 -12.19 23.45 -23.46
CA LYS A 130 -13.37 24.21 -23.01
C LYS A 130 -14.35 24.44 -24.16
N GLU A 131 -15.63 24.65 -23.83
CA GLU A 131 -16.69 24.95 -24.82
C GLU A 131 -16.32 26.07 -25.81
N THR A 132 -15.70 27.15 -25.31
CA THR A 132 -15.22 28.27 -26.13
C THR A 132 -14.09 27.88 -27.09
N GLN A 133 -13.20 26.98 -26.68
CA GLN A 133 -12.16 26.43 -27.55
C GLN A 133 -12.79 25.54 -28.63
N LEU A 134 -13.70 24.64 -28.25
CA LEU A 134 -14.37 23.73 -29.18
C LEU A 134 -15.15 24.47 -30.27
N THR A 135 -15.91 25.49 -29.87
CA THR A 135 -16.68 26.34 -30.81
C THR A 135 -15.75 27.11 -31.75
N CYS A 136 -14.62 27.60 -31.23
CA CYS A 136 -13.58 28.25 -32.03
C CYS A 136 -12.99 27.29 -33.06
N MET A 137 -12.56 26.12 -32.63
CA MET A 137 -11.99 25.08 -33.50
C MET A 137 -12.97 24.73 -34.62
N TYR A 138 -14.24 24.47 -34.27
CA TYR A 138 -15.31 24.21 -35.23
C TYR A 138 -15.39 25.31 -36.31
N ASN A 139 -15.33 26.59 -35.94
CA ASN A 139 -15.41 27.68 -36.91
C ASN A 139 -14.28 27.68 -37.95
N TYR A 140 -13.10 27.17 -37.62
CA TYR A 140 -11.98 27.02 -38.55
C TYR A 140 -12.10 25.79 -39.46
N VAL A 141 -12.80 24.74 -39.02
CA VAL A 141 -12.88 23.46 -39.74
C VAL A 141 -14.25 23.16 -40.34
N LYS A 142 -15.31 23.93 -40.05
CA LYS A 142 -16.69 23.68 -40.52
C LYS A 142 -16.84 23.58 -42.04
N GLY A 143 -15.93 24.18 -42.81
CA GLY A 143 -15.89 24.10 -44.27
C GLY A 143 -14.92 23.05 -44.81
N ASP A 144 -14.24 22.30 -43.94
CA ASP A 144 -13.31 21.25 -44.33
C ASP A 144 -14.09 19.96 -44.62
N ALA A 145 -14.07 19.52 -45.87
CA ALA A 145 -14.82 18.35 -46.31
C ALA A 145 -14.17 17.02 -45.91
N SER A 146 -13.11 17.03 -45.09
CA SER A 146 -12.43 15.79 -44.69
C SER A 146 -13.35 14.94 -43.82
N GLN A 147 -13.86 13.85 -44.41
CA GLN A 147 -14.76 12.88 -43.77
C GLN A 147 -14.03 11.95 -42.77
N ASN A 148 -12.78 12.25 -42.45
CA ASN A 148 -11.98 11.50 -41.49
C ASN A 148 -12.13 12.09 -40.09
N PHE A 149 -13.22 11.75 -39.41
CA PHE A 149 -13.55 12.30 -38.09
C PHE A 149 -12.49 12.01 -37.02
N GLY A 150 -11.70 10.93 -37.18
CA GLY A 150 -10.58 10.59 -36.31
C GLY A 150 -9.42 11.59 -36.35
N ASP A 151 -9.37 12.47 -37.35
CA ASP A 151 -8.36 13.54 -37.40
C ASP A 151 -8.66 14.69 -36.42
N PHE A 152 -9.86 14.76 -35.85
CA PHE A 152 -10.31 15.86 -35.02
C PHE A 152 -10.52 15.45 -33.55
N PRO A 153 -10.53 16.40 -32.61
CA PRO A 153 -10.95 16.15 -31.23
C PRO A 153 -12.41 15.70 -31.20
N SER A 154 -12.71 14.61 -30.51
CA SER A 154 -14.08 14.07 -30.42
C SER A 154 -15.07 15.10 -29.88
N ASP A 155 -14.69 15.84 -28.83
CA ASP A 155 -15.56 16.84 -28.20
C ASP A 155 -15.92 17.98 -29.16
N MET A 156 -15.07 18.26 -30.16
CA MET A 156 -15.37 19.27 -31.19
C MET A 156 -16.42 18.75 -32.18
N LEU A 157 -16.46 17.45 -32.42
CA LEU A 157 -17.42 16.81 -33.33
C LEU A 157 -18.87 16.99 -32.86
N LEU A 158 -19.09 17.30 -31.58
CA LEU A 158 -20.41 17.65 -31.02
C LEU A 158 -21.07 18.86 -31.72
N TYR A 159 -20.27 19.74 -32.34
CA TYR A 159 -20.74 20.89 -33.12
C TYR A 159 -20.82 20.63 -34.63
N TYR A 160 -20.28 19.51 -35.09
CA TYR A 160 -20.16 19.21 -36.52
C TYR A 160 -21.48 18.70 -37.10
N LYS A 161 -21.73 19.02 -38.37
CA LYS A 161 -22.80 18.39 -39.15
C LYS A 161 -22.20 17.33 -40.06
N TYR A 162 -22.75 16.12 -40.04
CA TYR A 162 -22.31 15.03 -40.91
C TYR A 162 -23.25 14.84 -42.11
N VAL A 163 -22.76 14.15 -43.14
CA VAL A 163 -23.54 13.76 -44.34
C VAL A 163 -23.58 12.24 -44.43
N ASN A 164 -24.76 11.68 -44.71
CA ASN A 164 -24.98 10.24 -44.94
C ASN A 164 -24.33 9.87 -46.29
N PRO A 165 -23.34 8.94 -46.39
CA PRO A 165 -23.26 7.63 -45.72
C PRO A 165 -22.30 7.50 -44.52
N ASN A 166 -21.58 8.53 -44.10
CA ASN A 166 -20.51 8.40 -43.07
C ASN A 166 -21.02 8.34 -41.62
N CYS A 167 -22.28 7.95 -41.46
CA CYS A 167 -23.04 8.09 -40.25
C CYS A 167 -22.45 7.30 -39.07
N ARG A 168 -22.17 6.00 -39.28
CA ARG A 168 -21.56 5.15 -38.24
C ARG A 168 -20.17 5.64 -37.84
N SER A 169 -19.35 6.06 -38.81
CA SER A 169 -18.00 6.57 -38.54
C SER A 169 -18.04 7.86 -37.70
N TYR A 170 -18.98 8.75 -38.02
CA TYR A 170 -19.20 9.97 -37.25
C TYR A 170 -19.59 9.65 -35.80
N PHE A 171 -20.66 8.87 -35.58
CA PHE A 171 -21.10 8.58 -34.22
C PHE A 171 -20.11 7.73 -33.44
N THR A 172 -19.32 6.88 -34.08
CA THR A 172 -18.22 6.16 -33.41
C THR A 172 -17.19 7.16 -32.86
N SER A 173 -16.87 8.20 -33.63
CA SER A 173 -15.90 9.23 -33.23
C SER A 173 -16.46 10.23 -32.22
N THR A 174 -17.76 10.55 -32.33
CA THR A 174 -18.47 11.45 -31.40
C THR A 174 -18.90 10.75 -30.13
N GLY A 175 -19.06 9.42 -30.16
CA GLY A 175 -19.47 8.61 -29.01
C GLY A 175 -18.46 8.62 -27.88
N VAL A 176 -17.18 8.87 -28.15
CA VAL A 176 -16.13 8.99 -27.11
C VAL A 176 -16.04 10.40 -26.50
N SER A 177 -16.90 11.32 -26.93
CA SER A 177 -16.88 12.70 -26.45
C SER A 177 -17.32 12.81 -24.99
N ASP A 178 -16.82 13.84 -24.31
CA ASP A 178 -17.28 14.22 -22.99
C ASP A 178 -18.45 15.21 -23.14
N PHE A 179 -19.66 14.74 -22.88
CA PHE A 179 -20.87 15.54 -23.00
C PHE A 179 -21.02 16.56 -21.86
N SER A 180 -20.25 16.44 -20.78
CA SER A 180 -20.29 17.38 -19.64
C SER A 180 -19.62 18.72 -19.94
N VAL A 181 -18.85 18.81 -21.03
CA VAL A 181 -18.19 20.06 -21.46
C VAL A 181 -19.16 21.10 -22.02
N LEU A 182 -20.35 20.68 -22.44
CA LEU A 182 -21.33 21.53 -23.11
C LEU A 182 -22.17 22.30 -22.09
N SER A 183 -22.51 23.55 -22.42
CA SER A 183 -23.51 24.28 -21.65
C SER A 183 -24.88 23.59 -21.74
N SER A 184 -25.61 23.60 -20.62
CA SER A 184 -26.96 23.02 -20.53
C SER A 184 -27.98 23.67 -21.47
N VAL A 185 -27.65 24.83 -22.03
CA VAL A 185 -28.52 25.63 -22.90
C VAL A 185 -28.78 24.97 -24.26
N LEU A 186 -27.82 24.21 -24.80
CA LEU A 186 -27.86 23.80 -26.21
C LEU A 186 -28.65 22.50 -26.49
N ASN A 187 -29.12 21.78 -25.47
CA ASN A 187 -29.78 20.45 -25.58
C ASN A 187 -29.12 19.47 -26.56
N ILE A 188 -27.80 19.62 -26.76
CA ILE A 188 -27.01 18.82 -27.70
C ILE A 188 -27.05 17.33 -27.36
N PRO A 189 -26.96 16.88 -26.09
CA PRO A 189 -26.94 15.44 -25.79
C PRO A 189 -28.18 14.71 -26.32
N SER A 190 -29.39 15.25 -26.07
CA SER A 190 -30.66 14.65 -26.52
C SER A 190 -30.78 14.65 -28.05
N ALA A 191 -30.44 15.77 -28.69
CA ALA A 191 -30.46 15.87 -30.15
C ALA A 191 -29.46 14.91 -30.80
N MET A 192 -28.28 14.77 -30.21
CA MET A 192 -27.23 13.86 -30.69
C MET A 192 -27.65 12.40 -30.57
N LEU A 193 -28.28 12.01 -29.45
CA LEU A 193 -28.82 10.67 -29.28
C LEU A 193 -29.92 10.38 -30.32
N SER A 194 -30.83 11.33 -30.57
CA SER A 194 -31.87 11.17 -31.59
C SER A 194 -31.27 10.92 -32.98
N ASN A 195 -30.34 11.79 -33.39
CA ASN A 195 -29.67 11.65 -34.70
C ASN A 195 -28.89 10.32 -34.79
N ALA A 196 -28.27 9.88 -33.69
CA ALA A 196 -27.56 8.61 -33.64
C ALA A 196 -28.50 7.41 -33.77
N LYS A 197 -29.69 7.47 -33.16
CA LYS A 197 -30.71 6.41 -33.30
C LYS A 197 -31.21 6.31 -34.73
N ASP A 198 -31.56 7.44 -35.34
CA ASP A 198 -32.01 7.51 -36.73
C ASP A 198 -30.93 6.97 -37.68
N CYS A 199 -29.69 7.38 -37.45
CA CYS A 199 -28.50 6.92 -38.17
C CYS A 199 -28.31 5.40 -38.13
N LEU A 200 -28.49 4.82 -36.95
CA LEU A 200 -28.20 3.41 -36.68
C LEU A 200 -29.42 2.51 -36.90
N GLY A 201 -30.56 3.08 -37.31
CA GLY A 201 -31.81 2.34 -37.51
C GLY A 201 -32.42 1.80 -36.22
N ILE A 202 -32.19 2.47 -35.08
CA ILE A 202 -32.73 2.07 -33.78
C ILE A 202 -34.16 2.59 -33.68
N THR A 203 -35.14 1.70 -33.87
CA THR A 203 -36.58 2.03 -33.91
C THR A 203 -37.35 1.63 -32.64
N GLY A 204 -36.66 1.07 -31.64
CA GLY A 204 -37.23 0.67 -30.35
C GLY A 204 -36.25 0.87 -29.18
N ASN A 205 -36.59 0.31 -28.03
CA ASN A 205 -35.82 0.52 -26.79
C ASN A 205 -34.59 -0.39 -26.68
N ALA A 206 -34.58 -1.52 -27.37
CA ALA A 206 -33.47 -2.47 -27.34
C ALA A 206 -32.32 -1.98 -28.24
N ILE A 207 -31.15 -1.78 -27.63
CA ILE A 207 -29.93 -1.39 -28.34
C ILE A 207 -28.95 -2.56 -28.30
N SER A 208 -28.50 -3.00 -29.48
CA SER A 208 -27.51 -4.07 -29.60
C SER A 208 -26.14 -3.64 -29.09
N LYS A 209 -25.30 -4.62 -28.71
CA LYS A 209 -23.89 -4.39 -28.34
C LYS A 209 -23.12 -3.55 -29.36
N ASP A 210 -23.32 -3.81 -30.66
CA ASP A 210 -22.67 -3.07 -31.74
C ASP A 210 -23.08 -1.59 -31.76
N ASN A 211 -24.38 -1.31 -31.56
CA ASN A 211 -24.88 0.05 -31.52
C ASN A 211 -24.46 0.76 -30.23
N LEU A 212 -24.41 0.07 -29.07
CA LEU A 212 -23.86 0.62 -27.83
C LEU A 212 -22.38 0.99 -27.96
N ASN A 213 -21.60 0.21 -28.71
CA ASN A 213 -20.21 0.55 -29.02
C ASN A 213 -20.09 1.84 -29.84
N ILE A 214 -21.01 2.08 -30.76
CA ILE A 214 -21.03 3.31 -31.56
C ILE A 214 -21.51 4.50 -30.73
N LEU A 215 -22.55 4.34 -29.91
CA LEU A 215 -23.07 5.39 -29.05
C LEU A 215 -22.05 5.85 -28.00
N GLY A 216 -21.27 4.93 -27.44
CA GLY A 216 -20.25 5.25 -26.44
C GLY A 216 -20.84 5.96 -25.22
N ASN A 217 -20.30 7.12 -24.88
CA ASN A 217 -20.72 7.99 -23.79
C ASN A 217 -22.12 8.59 -23.99
N MET A 218 -22.71 8.53 -25.20
CA MET A 218 -24.14 8.87 -25.37
C MET A 218 -25.04 7.92 -24.56
N ALA A 219 -24.54 6.74 -24.15
CA ALA A 219 -25.25 5.85 -23.24
C ALA A 219 -25.67 6.56 -21.93
N CYS A 220 -24.93 7.57 -21.49
CA CYS A 220 -25.27 8.36 -20.29
C CYS A 220 -26.57 9.17 -20.44
N THR A 221 -27.10 9.31 -21.65
CA THR A 221 -28.38 10.00 -21.94
C THR A 221 -29.56 9.05 -22.06
N LEU A 222 -29.33 7.73 -22.00
CA LEU A 222 -30.39 6.73 -22.12
C LEU A 222 -31.27 6.73 -20.87
N ASP A 223 -32.57 6.62 -21.09
CA ASP A 223 -33.56 6.49 -20.03
C ASP A 223 -33.68 5.04 -19.53
N TYR A 224 -34.53 4.85 -18.52
CA TYR A 224 -34.82 3.53 -17.94
C TYR A 224 -35.16 2.48 -18.99
N SER A 225 -36.07 2.81 -19.92
CA SER A 225 -36.59 1.85 -20.90
C SER A 225 -35.50 1.38 -21.86
N HIS A 226 -34.60 2.27 -22.26
CA HIS A 226 -33.47 1.89 -23.10
C HIS A 226 -32.45 1.06 -22.33
N ILE A 227 -32.15 1.41 -21.07
CA ILE A 227 -31.16 0.70 -20.28
C ILE A 227 -31.57 -0.76 -20.04
N VAL A 228 -32.80 -1.00 -19.60
CA VAL A 228 -33.28 -2.35 -19.25
C VAL A 228 -33.40 -3.27 -20.47
N ASN A 229 -33.77 -2.73 -21.64
CA ASN A 229 -34.01 -3.52 -22.85
C ASN A 229 -32.77 -3.69 -23.74
N SER A 230 -31.68 -2.98 -23.46
CA SER A 230 -30.43 -3.07 -24.23
C SER A 230 -29.62 -4.30 -23.87
N ASP A 231 -28.63 -4.61 -24.71
CA ASP A 231 -27.63 -5.63 -24.40
C ASP A 231 -26.96 -5.34 -23.03
N PRO A 232 -26.77 -6.35 -22.15
CA PRO A 232 -26.18 -6.17 -20.81
C PRO A 232 -24.82 -5.46 -20.79
N PHE A 233 -24.10 -5.46 -21.91
CA PHE A 233 -22.88 -4.68 -22.11
C PHE A 233 -23.08 -3.15 -21.92
N ILE A 234 -24.32 -2.66 -21.89
CA ILE A 234 -24.63 -1.27 -21.56
C ILE A 234 -24.02 -0.83 -20.22
N LEU A 235 -23.95 -1.73 -19.23
CA LEU A 235 -23.33 -1.44 -17.93
C LEU A 235 -21.86 -1.00 -18.07
N GLU A 236 -21.12 -1.59 -19.01
CA GLU A 236 -19.73 -1.19 -19.31
C GLU A 236 -19.64 0.22 -19.90
N LYS A 237 -20.65 0.64 -20.67
CA LYS A 237 -20.71 2.00 -21.20
C LYS A 237 -21.07 3.00 -20.11
N LEU A 238 -21.99 2.63 -19.21
CA LEU A 238 -22.43 3.48 -18.11
C LEU A 238 -21.32 3.79 -17.10
N LYS A 239 -20.30 2.93 -16.95
CA LYS A 239 -19.10 3.24 -16.12
C LYS A 239 -18.39 4.55 -16.49
N ASN A 240 -18.57 5.04 -17.72
CA ASN A 240 -17.95 6.28 -18.18
C ASN A 240 -18.78 7.53 -17.86
N CYS A 241 -19.95 7.38 -17.23
CA CYS A 241 -20.84 8.48 -16.88
C CYS A 241 -20.46 9.09 -15.54
N ASN A 242 -20.55 10.42 -15.45
CA ASN A 242 -20.19 11.18 -14.24
C ASN A 242 -21.31 11.22 -13.18
N SER A 243 -22.56 10.99 -13.60
CA SER A 243 -23.75 11.09 -12.76
C SER A 243 -24.90 10.31 -13.39
N PHE A 244 -25.86 9.89 -12.56
CA PHE A 244 -27.06 9.18 -12.98
C PHE A 244 -28.31 9.78 -12.34
N THR A 245 -29.43 9.69 -13.05
CA THR A 245 -30.76 9.95 -12.46
C THR A 245 -31.23 8.73 -11.65
N ALA A 246 -32.21 8.92 -10.77
CA ALA A 246 -32.80 7.82 -9.99
C ALA A 246 -33.35 6.70 -10.91
N ASP A 247 -33.97 7.06 -12.03
CA ASP A 247 -34.48 6.11 -13.02
C ASP A 247 -33.34 5.32 -13.68
N GLN A 248 -32.21 5.97 -14.00
CA GLN A 248 -31.05 5.27 -14.55
C GLN A 248 -30.45 4.29 -13.53
N VAL A 249 -30.38 4.68 -12.25
CA VAL A 249 -29.93 3.79 -11.16
C VAL A 249 -30.85 2.57 -11.05
N ALA A 250 -32.17 2.77 -10.99
CA ALA A 250 -33.13 1.68 -10.92
C ALA A 250 -33.03 0.74 -12.14
N ALA A 251 -32.79 1.28 -13.34
CA ALA A 251 -32.58 0.50 -14.54
C ALA A 251 -31.29 -0.34 -14.48
N MET A 252 -30.19 0.26 -14.02
CA MET A 252 -28.91 -0.46 -13.83
C MET A 252 -29.06 -1.61 -12.84
N GLU A 253 -29.73 -1.39 -11.70
CA GLU A 253 -30.01 -2.44 -10.73
C GLU A 253 -30.87 -3.54 -11.34
N THR A 254 -31.90 -3.19 -12.10
CA THR A 254 -32.75 -4.17 -12.80
C THR A 254 -31.93 -5.07 -13.74
N VAL A 255 -31.00 -4.49 -14.50
CA VAL A 255 -30.11 -5.24 -15.40
C VAL A 255 -29.13 -6.10 -14.62
N LEU A 256 -28.47 -5.54 -13.59
CA LEU A 256 -27.49 -6.25 -12.75
C LEU A 256 -28.12 -7.46 -12.03
N LEU A 257 -29.25 -7.24 -11.38
CA LEU A 257 -29.94 -8.25 -10.57
C LEU A 257 -30.63 -9.33 -11.41
N SER A 258 -30.78 -9.13 -12.72
CA SER A 258 -31.31 -10.16 -13.62
C SER A 258 -30.45 -11.43 -13.69
N GLY A 259 -29.17 -11.34 -13.29
CA GLY A 259 -28.20 -12.43 -13.39
C GLY A 259 -27.72 -12.75 -14.81
N ASN A 260 -28.28 -12.10 -15.83
CA ASN A 260 -27.95 -12.30 -17.24
C ASN A 260 -26.85 -11.34 -17.74
N THR A 261 -25.98 -10.90 -16.83
CA THR A 261 -24.85 -10.01 -17.14
C THR A 261 -23.54 -10.79 -17.13
N MET A 262 -22.44 -10.15 -17.53
CA MET A 262 -21.10 -10.73 -17.39
C MET A 262 -20.68 -10.95 -15.92
N TYR A 263 -21.39 -10.35 -14.96
CA TYR A 263 -21.16 -10.51 -13.53
C TYR A 263 -21.85 -11.75 -12.93
N GLY A 264 -22.66 -12.44 -13.72
CA GLY A 264 -23.38 -13.64 -13.29
C GLY A 264 -24.47 -13.39 -12.25
N ASN A 265 -24.93 -14.47 -11.63
CA ASN A 265 -26.02 -14.45 -10.65
C ASN A 265 -25.61 -13.73 -9.35
N PRO A 266 -26.46 -12.84 -8.78
CA PRO A 266 -26.19 -12.14 -7.52
C PRO A 266 -25.74 -13.02 -6.35
N SER A 267 -26.26 -14.25 -6.24
CA SER A 267 -25.87 -15.19 -5.18
C SER A 267 -24.41 -15.63 -5.23
N ASN A 268 -23.71 -15.40 -6.35
CA ASN A 268 -22.30 -15.73 -6.52
C ASN A 268 -21.38 -14.50 -6.49
N TRP A 269 -21.91 -13.31 -6.20
CA TRP A 269 -21.11 -12.09 -6.17
C TRP A 269 -20.09 -12.08 -5.04
N SER A 270 -18.93 -11.50 -5.31
CA SER A 270 -17.80 -11.41 -4.38
C SER A 270 -17.17 -10.01 -4.40
N SER A 271 -16.13 -9.80 -3.58
CA SER A 271 -15.31 -8.57 -3.65
C SER A 271 -14.68 -8.36 -5.03
N GLY A 272 -14.42 -9.43 -5.78
CA GLY A 272 -13.99 -9.36 -7.19
C GLY A 272 -15.05 -8.71 -8.07
N THR A 273 -16.33 -9.09 -7.90
CA THR A 273 -17.45 -8.48 -8.63
C THR A 273 -17.56 -6.98 -8.36
N LEU A 274 -17.38 -6.56 -7.11
CA LEU A 274 -17.36 -5.13 -6.76
C LEU A 274 -16.22 -4.38 -7.47
N THR A 275 -15.06 -5.01 -7.59
CA THR A 275 -13.90 -4.43 -8.31
C THR A 275 -14.21 -4.31 -9.80
N ASP A 276 -14.79 -5.34 -10.41
CA ASP A 276 -15.12 -5.37 -11.84
C ASP A 276 -16.26 -4.41 -12.22
N LEU A 277 -17.16 -4.09 -11.27
CA LEU A 277 -18.22 -3.08 -11.44
C LEU A 277 -17.68 -1.64 -11.48
N GLY A 278 -16.44 -1.42 -11.02
CA GLY A 278 -15.78 -0.12 -11.07
C GLY A 278 -16.51 0.94 -10.25
N VAL A 279 -16.90 2.05 -10.89
CA VAL A 279 -17.52 3.20 -10.21
C VAL A 279 -19.02 3.03 -9.94
N LEU A 280 -19.69 2.07 -10.59
CA LEU A 280 -21.14 1.94 -10.52
C LEU A 280 -21.68 1.76 -9.08
N PRO A 281 -21.09 0.93 -8.21
CA PRO A 281 -21.61 0.69 -6.85
C PRO A 281 -21.76 1.96 -6.00
N LEU A 282 -21.00 3.02 -6.31
CA LEU A 282 -21.10 4.32 -5.62
C LEU A 282 -22.45 5.02 -5.85
N TYR A 283 -23.19 4.63 -6.88
CA TYR A 283 -24.48 5.21 -7.25
C TYR A 283 -25.67 4.28 -6.95
N LEU A 284 -25.41 3.00 -6.64
CA LEU A 284 -26.46 2.00 -6.42
C LEU A 284 -27.03 2.07 -5.00
N THR A 285 -28.24 1.57 -4.85
CA THR A 285 -29.03 1.65 -3.61
C THR A 285 -28.89 0.40 -2.76
N GLN A 286 -29.61 0.37 -1.64
CA GLN A 286 -29.70 -0.79 -0.76
C GLN A 286 -30.18 -2.06 -1.48
N ASN A 287 -30.95 -1.92 -2.56
CA ASN A 287 -31.42 -3.05 -3.36
C ASN A 287 -30.25 -3.87 -3.93
N PHE A 288 -29.22 -3.20 -4.44
CA PHE A 288 -27.96 -3.85 -4.84
C PHE A 288 -27.16 -4.35 -3.63
N TRP A 289 -26.98 -3.53 -2.60
CA TRP A 289 -26.13 -3.89 -1.45
C TRP A 289 -26.67 -5.04 -0.60
N ASN A 290 -27.97 -5.33 -0.66
CA ASN A 290 -28.58 -6.48 0.00
C ASN A 290 -28.13 -7.84 -0.58
N GLU A 291 -27.61 -7.86 -1.82
CA GLU A 291 -27.05 -9.07 -2.42
C GLU A 291 -25.66 -9.42 -1.86
N PHE A 292 -25.03 -8.50 -1.13
CA PHE A 292 -23.79 -8.76 -0.41
C PHE A 292 -24.10 -9.02 1.06
N THR A 293 -23.61 -10.14 1.59
CA THR A 293 -23.66 -10.41 3.03
C THR A 293 -22.76 -9.44 3.78
N MET A 294 -23.33 -8.32 4.27
CA MET A 294 -22.67 -7.50 5.29
C MET A 294 -22.57 -8.31 6.58
N VAL A 295 -21.36 -8.74 6.92
CA VAL A 295 -21.11 -9.35 8.22
C VAL A 295 -21.02 -8.23 9.25
N ARG A 296 -21.97 -8.20 10.18
CA ARG A 296 -22.03 -7.25 11.28
C ARG A 296 -22.04 -7.98 12.62
N CYS A 297 -21.67 -7.28 13.67
CA CYS A 297 -21.88 -7.77 15.03
C CYS A 297 -23.38 -7.99 15.27
N THR A 298 -23.79 -9.23 15.58
CA THR A 298 -25.18 -9.58 15.88
C THR A 298 -25.40 -9.94 17.35
N LEU A 299 -24.33 -10.25 18.08
CA LEU A 299 -24.38 -10.60 19.51
C LEU A 299 -24.34 -9.37 20.45
N GLY A 300 -24.22 -8.17 19.88
CA GLY A 300 -24.05 -6.92 20.61
C GLY A 300 -22.56 -6.64 20.89
N ASN A 301 -22.21 -5.35 20.97
CA ASN A 301 -20.83 -4.94 21.14
C ASN A 301 -20.28 -5.44 22.49
N ILE A 302 -19.04 -5.93 22.46
CA ILE A 302 -18.31 -6.33 23.65
C ILE A 302 -17.91 -5.05 24.40
N THR A 303 -18.28 -4.98 25.67
CA THR A 303 -17.99 -3.83 26.56
C THR A 303 -17.26 -4.31 27.81
N HIS A 304 -16.79 -3.39 28.65
CA HIS A 304 -16.25 -3.71 29.97
C HIS A 304 -17.21 -4.61 30.79
N ALA A 305 -18.52 -4.34 30.75
CA ALA A 305 -19.51 -5.15 31.45
C ALA A 305 -19.59 -6.58 30.90
N THR A 306 -19.52 -6.73 29.56
CA THR A 306 -19.47 -8.04 28.90
C THR A 306 -18.21 -8.82 29.31
N ILE A 307 -17.05 -8.16 29.33
CA ILE A 307 -15.75 -8.76 29.71
C ILE A 307 -15.76 -9.20 31.17
N SER A 308 -16.42 -8.45 32.06
CA SER A 308 -16.50 -8.78 33.49
C SER A 308 -17.35 -10.03 33.78
N TYR A 309 -18.23 -10.42 32.86
CA TYR A 309 -19.11 -11.58 33.04
C TYR A 309 -18.34 -12.90 33.15
N GLU A 310 -18.78 -13.79 34.05
CA GLU A 310 -18.07 -15.04 34.39
C GLU A 310 -17.91 -15.99 33.20
N TYR A 311 -18.93 -16.06 32.33
CA TYR A 311 -18.95 -16.97 31.18
C TYR A 311 -18.33 -16.38 29.91
N PHE A 312 -17.84 -15.13 29.93
CA PHE A 312 -17.14 -14.56 28.78
C PHE A 312 -15.86 -15.37 28.47
N PRO A 313 -15.55 -15.70 27.19
CA PRO A 313 -16.15 -15.24 25.93
C PRO A 313 -17.19 -16.21 25.31
N PHE A 314 -17.83 -17.08 26.10
CA PHE A 314 -18.78 -18.07 25.57
C PHE A 314 -19.93 -17.43 24.78
N GLY A 315 -20.21 -17.97 23.60
CA GLY A 315 -21.21 -17.46 22.66
C GLY A 315 -20.63 -16.69 21.47
N TYR A 316 -19.38 -16.22 21.56
CA TYR A 316 -18.67 -15.63 20.42
C TYR A 316 -17.83 -16.69 19.70
N ASN A 317 -18.04 -16.85 18.39
CA ASN A 317 -17.04 -17.46 17.51
C ASN A 317 -16.04 -16.38 17.05
N ALA A 318 -14.93 -16.77 16.42
CA ALA A 318 -13.91 -15.84 15.96
C ALA A 318 -14.47 -14.65 15.15
N GLN A 319 -15.38 -14.91 14.21
CA GLN A 319 -15.95 -13.87 13.37
C GLN A 319 -16.81 -12.87 14.17
N GLN A 320 -17.71 -13.35 15.03
CA GLN A 320 -18.52 -12.46 15.86
C GLN A 320 -17.68 -11.76 16.93
N PHE A 321 -16.65 -12.41 17.45
CA PHE A 321 -15.72 -11.81 18.39
C PHE A 321 -15.00 -10.62 17.76
N ASP A 322 -14.46 -10.79 16.55
CA ASP A 322 -13.79 -9.71 15.82
C ASP A 322 -14.73 -8.55 15.50
N LEU A 323 -15.93 -8.85 14.99
CA LEU A 323 -16.90 -7.82 14.62
C LEU A 323 -17.48 -7.06 15.81
N CYS A 324 -17.62 -7.72 16.97
CA CYS A 324 -18.22 -7.13 18.16
C CYS A 324 -17.19 -6.50 19.11
N LEU A 325 -15.89 -6.77 18.93
CA LEU A 325 -14.83 -6.22 19.76
C LEU A 325 -14.23 -4.96 19.13
N ASP A 326 -14.41 -3.82 19.79
CA ASP A 326 -13.84 -2.55 19.36
C ASP A 326 -12.38 -2.38 19.83
N VAL A 327 -11.57 -1.69 19.03
CA VAL A 327 -10.16 -1.40 19.32
C VAL A 327 -9.99 -0.60 20.62
N GLY A 328 -10.88 0.36 20.88
CA GLY A 328 -10.91 1.13 22.12
C GLY A 328 -11.22 0.27 23.34
N VAL A 329 -12.09 -0.74 23.19
CA VAL A 329 -12.38 -1.71 24.26
C VAL A 329 -11.17 -2.58 24.55
N VAL A 330 -10.44 -3.05 23.52
CA VAL A 330 -9.21 -3.81 23.70
C VAL A 330 -8.16 -3.02 24.49
N THR A 331 -7.88 -1.79 24.07
CA THR A 331 -6.85 -0.97 24.71
C THR A 331 -7.19 -0.58 26.15
N ALA A 332 -8.47 -0.36 26.46
CA ALA A 332 -8.92 -0.02 27.81
C ALA A 332 -9.01 -1.23 28.76
N ASN A 333 -9.15 -2.45 28.25
CA ASN A 333 -9.45 -3.65 29.04
C ASN A 333 -8.46 -4.81 28.80
N LEU A 334 -7.26 -4.51 28.28
CA LEU A 334 -6.33 -5.52 27.80
C LEU A 334 -6.04 -6.61 28.84
N ALA A 335 -5.74 -6.23 30.08
CA ALA A 335 -5.45 -7.19 31.15
C ALA A 335 -6.59 -8.18 31.42
N ALA A 336 -7.84 -7.69 31.46
CA ALA A 336 -9.01 -8.54 31.71
C ALA A 336 -9.33 -9.45 30.52
N LEU A 337 -9.07 -8.98 29.30
CA LEU A 337 -9.25 -9.78 28.08
C LEU A 337 -8.23 -10.92 28.02
N THR A 338 -6.95 -10.64 28.24
CA THR A 338 -5.88 -11.64 28.13
C THR A 338 -5.89 -12.66 29.27
N GLU A 339 -6.52 -12.32 30.41
CA GLU A 339 -6.78 -13.27 31.50
C GLU A 339 -7.87 -14.29 31.16
N LYS A 340 -8.93 -13.86 30.46
CA LYS A 340 -10.10 -14.72 30.16
C LYS A 340 -10.01 -15.47 28.85
N ILE A 341 -9.22 -15.01 27.89
CA ILE A 341 -9.20 -15.56 26.53
C ILE A 341 -8.03 -16.52 26.35
N TYR A 342 -8.35 -17.81 26.17
CA TYR A 342 -7.38 -18.89 26.09
C TYR A 342 -7.27 -19.56 24.71
N THR A 343 -8.18 -19.29 23.78
CA THR A 343 -8.13 -19.89 22.43
C THR A 343 -7.30 -19.04 21.47
N GLU A 344 -6.50 -19.69 20.63
CA GLU A 344 -5.55 -19.01 19.72
C GLU A 344 -6.24 -18.12 18.69
N ASP A 345 -7.42 -18.52 18.19
CA ASP A 345 -8.21 -17.75 17.23
C ASP A 345 -8.67 -16.39 17.80
N LEU A 346 -9.15 -16.38 19.04
CA LEU A 346 -9.57 -15.15 19.72
C LEU A 346 -8.37 -14.30 20.17
N GLN A 347 -7.27 -14.94 20.59
CA GLN A 347 -6.02 -14.23 20.89
C GLN A 347 -5.47 -13.52 19.66
N ALA A 348 -5.52 -14.15 18.47
CA ALA A 348 -5.07 -13.54 17.23
C ALA A 348 -5.87 -12.27 16.90
N ILE A 349 -7.17 -12.27 17.19
CA ILE A 349 -8.04 -11.09 17.02
C ILE A 349 -7.65 -9.96 17.98
N ILE A 350 -7.37 -10.27 19.25
CA ILE A 350 -6.87 -9.26 20.21
C ILE A 350 -5.57 -8.64 19.71
N LEU A 351 -4.63 -9.48 19.26
CA LEU A 351 -3.34 -9.02 18.77
C LEU A 351 -3.49 -8.15 17.50
N ALA A 352 -4.36 -8.56 16.57
CA ALA A 352 -4.65 -7.78 15.37
C ALA A 352 -5.21 -6.38 15.70
N LYS A 353 -6.16 -6.29 16.66
CA LYS A 353 -6.72 -5.00 17.10
C LYS A 353 -5.70 -4.15 17.86
N LEU A 354 -4.79 -4.76 18.60
CA LEU A 354 -3.66 -4.03 19.20
C LEU A 354 -2.72 -3.47 18.14
N ASN A 355 -2.41 -4.23 17.09
CA ASN A 355 -1.59 -3.75 15.98
C ASN A 355 -2.28 -2.61 15.21
N GLU A 356 -3.61 -2.63 15.11
CA GLU A 356 -4.39 -1.52 14.56
C GLU A 356 -4.30 -0.25 15.45
N ALA A 357 -4.39 -0.41 16.77
CA ALA A 357 -4.25 0.70 17.71
C ALA A 357 -2.83 1.29 17.76
N TYR A 358 -1.82 0.45 17.57
CA TYR A 358 -0.41 0.77 17.73
C TYR A 358 0.39 0.42 16.46
N PRO A 359 0.20 1.16 15.35
CA PRO A 359 0.86 0.85 14.08
C PRO A 359 2.39 0.99 14.13
N SER A 360 2.92 1.73 15.12
CA SER A 360 4.37 1.84 15.39
C SER A 360 4.90 0.75 16.32
N GLY A 361 4.07 -0.23 16.69
CA GLY A 361 4.41 -1.32 17.59
C GLY A 361 4.10 -1.08 19.06
N LEU A 362 3.90 -2.19 19.79
CA LEU A 362 3.55 -2.23 21.20
C LEU A 362 4.73 -1.83 22.10
N GLN A 363 4.44 -1.12 23.20
CA GLN A 363 5.44 -0.71 24.19
C GLN A 363 5.41 -1.64 25.42
N ASP A 364 6.45 -1.61 26.25
CA ASP A 364 6.58 -2.44 27.46
C ASP A 364 5.31 -2.49 28.32
N ALA A 365 4.58 -1.38 28.46
CA ALA A 365 3.35 -1.33 29.25
C ALA A 365 2.22 -2.22 28.70
N GLN A 366 2.05 -2.29 27.38
CA GLN A 366 1.07 -3.21 26.77
C GLN A 366 1.61 -4.64 26.73
N LEU A 367 2.89 -4.79 26.43
CA LEU A 367 3.56 -6.09 26.28
C LEU A 367 3.49 -6.92 27.56
N GLN A 368 3.65 -6.29 28.72
CA GLN A 368 3.51 -6.94 30.03
C GLN A 368 2.11 -7.51 30.29
N LEU A 369 1.08 -7.03 29.57
CA LEU A 369 -0.31 -7.47 29.71
C LEU A 369 -0.72 -8.54 28.70
N LEU A 370 0.12 -8.86 27.70
CA LEU A 370 -0.27 -9.79 26.62
C LEU A 370 -0.54 -11.21 27.10
N GLY A 371 0.22 -11.69 28.10
CA GLY A 371 0.08 -13.05 28.62
C GLY A 371 0.15 -14.09 27.50
N ALA A 372 -0.83 -14.99 27.44
CA ALA A 372 -0.92 -16.05 26.42
C ALA A 372 -1.10 -15.52 24.99
N THR A 373 -1.64 -14.31 24.82
CA THR A 373 -1.80 -13.64 23.51
C THR A 373 -0.47 -13.42 22.79
N SER A 374 0.64 -13.39 23.52
CA SER A 374 1.97 -13.31 22.91
C SER A 374 2.34 -14.54 22.07
N ARG A 375 1.68 -15.69 22.27
CA ARG A 375 1.98 -16.94 21.57
C ARG A 375 1.56 -16.95 20.11
N VAL A 376 0.49 -16.22 19.79
CA VAL A 376 0.00 -16.09 18.41
C VAL A 376 0.76 -15.05 17.60
N ALA A 377 1.72 -14.35 18.22
CA ALA A 377 2.55 -13.37 17.56
C ALA A 377 3.54 -14.03 16.59
N THR A 378 3.61 -13.48 15.38
CA THR A 378 4.62 -13.83 14.39
C THR A 378 5.93 -13.11 14.69
N THR A 379 7.00 -13.50 14.00
CA THR A 379 8.28 -12.76 14.07
C THR A 379 8.14 -11.33 13.58
N ASP A 380 7.22 -11.07 12.64
CA ASP A 380 6.96 -9.75 12.10
C ASP A 380 6.27 -8.86 13.15
N ASP A 381 5.31 -9.41 13.91
CA ASP A 381 4.72 -8.71 15.06
C ASP A 381 5.79 -8.34 16.09
N ILE A 382 6.61 -9.32 16.50
CA ILE A 382 7.67 -9.14 17.50
C ILE A 382 8.71 -8.10 17.03
N SER A 383 8.98 -8.04 15.73
CA SER A 383 9.91 -7.06 15.15
C SER A 383 9.46 -5.61 15.33
N GLN A 384 8.18 -5.37 15.57
CA GLN A 384 7.63 -4.03 15.80
C GLN A 384 7.61 -3.67 17.29
N TRP A 385 7.65 -4.65 18.20
CA TRP A 385 7.55 -4.42 19.64
C TRP A 385 8.74 -3.63 20.20
N ASN A 386 8.53 -2.80 21.21
CA ASN A 386 9.59 -2.14 21.96
C ASN A 386 9.76 -2.82 23.32
N ILE A 387 10.67 -3.79 23.39
CA ILE A 387 11.00 -4.55 24.60
C ILE A 387 12.26 -3.93 25.20
N SER A 388 12.12 -3.01 26.15
CA SER A 388 13.27 -2.32 26.74
C SER A 388 13.47 -2.61 28.22
N LYS A 389 12.44 -3.14 28.90
CA LYS A 389 12.49 -3.45 30.33
C LYS A 389 12.69 -4.94 30.58
N ILE A 390 13.54 -5.23 31.58
CA ILE A 390 13.81 -6.61 32.04
C ILE A 390 12.54 -7.32 32.53
N ASP A 391 11.60 -6.59 33.14
CA ASP A 391 10.32 -7.15 33.60
C ASP A 391 9.47 -7.66 32.44
N THR A 392 9.49 -6.97 31.30
CA THR A 392 8.78 -7.37 30.07
C THR A 392 9.41 -8.61 29.46
N LEU A 393 10.75 -8.64 29.37
CA LEU A 393 11.48 -9.83 28.91
C LEU A 393 11.15 -11.04 29.79
N SER A 394 11.20 -10.86 31.11
CA SER A 394 10.90 -11.91 32.10
C SER A 394 9.45 -12.40 31.98
N ALA A 395 8.49 -11.50 31.75
CA ALA A 395 7.08 -11.85 31.60
C ALA A 395 6.83 -12.78 30.41
N PHE A 396 7.51 -12.55 29.28
CA PHE A 396 7.40 -13.43 28.11
C PHE A 396 8.04 -14.79 28.35
N LEU A 397 9.24 -14.83 28.93
CA LEU A 397 10.03 -16.06 29.05
C LEU A 397 9.62 -16.94 30.23
N LYS A 398 8.76 -16.44 31.14
CA LYS A 398 8.21 -17.21 32.26
C LYS A 398 7.30 -18.36 31.85
N PHE A 399 6.74 -18.33 30.63
CA PHE A 399 5.85 -19.39 30.14
C PHE A 399 6.65 -20.51 29.46
N PRO A 400 6.67 -21.74 30.00
CA PRO A 400 7.51 -22.84 29.50
C PRO A 400 7.16 -23.34 28.09
N SER A 401 6.10 -22.81 27.48
CA SER A 401 5.59 -23.19 26.16
C SER A 401 5.98 -22.23 25.04
N CYS A 402 6.88 -21.26 25.26
CA CYS A 402 7.39 -20.42 24.18
C CYS A 402 8.24 -21.29 23.23
N ILE A 403 7.88 -21.30 21.94
CA ILE A 403 8.64 -22.03 20.92
C ILE A 403 10.00 -21.34 20.77
N SER A 404 11.08 -22.11 20.59
CA SER A 404 12.46 -21.61 20.57
C SER A 404 12.70 -20.40 19.65
N PHE A 405 11.97 -20.32 18.52
CA PHE A 405 12.08 -19.21 17.58
C PHE A 405 11.48 -17.89 18.12
N GLN A 406 10.36 -17.95 18.85
CA GLN A 406 9.76 -16.76 19.46
C GLN A 406 10.62 -16.24 20.61
N SER A 407 11.15 -17.15 21.44
CA SER A 407 12.09 -16.79 22.51
C SER A 407 13.32 -16.06 21.96
N LYS A 408 13.92 -16.60 20.88
CA LYS A 408 15.05 -15.94 20.20
C LYS A 408 14.69 -14.54 19.71
N ALA A 409 13.56 -14.38 19.03
CA ALA A 409 13.13 -13.08 18.51
C ALA A 409 12.91 -12.04 19.62
N ILE A 410 12.26 -12.45 20.72
CA ILE A 410 12.01 -11.60 21.88
C ILE A 410 13.32 -11.19 22.56
N ILE A 411 14.23 -12.13 22.80
CA ILE A 411 15.52 -11.83 23.46
C ILE A 411 16.36 -10.90 22.58
N MET A 412 16.45 -11.17 21.27
CA MET A 412 17.19 -10.30 20.34
C MET A 412 16.57 -8.91 20.25
N ARG A 413 15.25 -8.80 20.31
CA ARG A 413 14.59 -7.50 20.31
C ARG A 413 14.95 -6.69 21.55
N TYR A 414 15.00 -7.34 22.72
CA TYR A 414 15.46 -6.73 23.95
C TYR A 414 16.92 -6.29 23.87
N LEU A 415 17.84 -7.18 23.44
CA LEU A 415 19.28 -6.89 23.40
C LEU A 415 19.68 -5.80 22.42
N ASN A 416 18.84 -5.54 21.41
CA ASN A 416 19.04 -4.45 20.45
C ASN A 416 18.56 -3.08 20.97
N ALA A 417 17.90 -3.04 22.14
CA ALA A 417 17.50 -1.79 22.74
C ALA A 417 18.73 -1.01 23.30
N PRO A 418 18.73 0.33 23.25
CA PRO A 418 19.85 1.10 23.78
C PRO A 418 20.09 0.82 25.27
N GLY A 419 21.32 0.45 25.62
CA GLY A 419 21.74 0.25 27.01
C GLY A 419 21.46 -1.14 27.59
N THR A 420 20.94 -2.08 26.82
CA THR A 420 20.77 -3.48 27.24
C THR A 420 22.00 -4.32 26.92
N THR A 421 22.34 -5.27 27.80
CA THR A 421 23.45 -6.23 27.61
C THR A 421 23.10 -7.55 28.29
N LEU A 422 23.78 -8.65 27.97
CA LEU A 422 23.64 -9.92 28.70
C LEU A 422 24.39 -9.88 30.03
N GLY A 423 23.79 -9.19 31.01
CA GLY A 423 24.20 -9.19 32.41
C GLY A 423 23.64 -10.39 33.18
N SER A 424 23.99 -10.49 34.47
CA SER A 424 23.49 -11.58 35.33
C SER A 424 21.98 -11.57 35.49
N THR A 425 21.35 -10.39 35.52
CA THR A 425 19.90 -10.21 35.59
C THR A 425 19.20 -10.74 34.35
N GLU A 426 19.75 -10.46 33.17
CA GLU A 426 19.21 -10.91 31.89
C GLU A 426 19.38 -12.42 31.73
N ILE A 427 20.55 -12.95 32.09
CA ILE A 427 20.80 -14.41 32.09
C ILE A 427 19.78 -15.13 32.97
N ASN A 428 19.50 -14.59 34.17
CA ASN A 428 18.51 -15.15 35.09
C ASN A 428 17.08 -15.07 34.56
N ALA A 429 16.72 -13.98 33.89
CA ALA A 429 15.40 -13.81 33.28
C ALA A 429 15.20 -14.73 32.07
N ILE A 430 16.26 -14.96 31.28
CA ILE A 430 16.23 -15.79 30.08
C ILE A 430 16.14 -17.28 30.45
N GLY A 431 16.91 -17.71 31.46
CA GLY A 431 16.90 -19.08 31.96
C GLY A 431 17.19 -20.12 30.86
N PRO A 432 16.37 -21.18 30.70
CA PRO A 432 16.63 -22.24 29.73
C PRO A 432 16.54 -21.78 28.26
N ASN A 433 15.91 -20.63 27.99
CA ASN A 433 15.82 -20.07 26.66
C ASN A 433 17.17 -19.51 26.15
N ILE A 434 18.22 -19.50 26.97
CA ILE A 434 19.54 -19.02 26.58
C ILE A 434 20.11 -19.81 25.40
N CYS A 435 19.74 -21.09 25.30
CA CYS A 435 20.14 -21.98 24.21
C CYS A 435 19.45 -21.67 22.87
N SER A 436 18.46 -20.77 22.84
CA SER A 436 17.89 -20.23 21.59
C SER A 436 18.79 -19.19 20.91
N LEU A 437 19.83 -18.71 21.60
CA LEU A 437 20.73 -17.65 21.11
C LEU A 437 21.89 -18.22 20.30
N ASP A 438 22.28 -17.49 19.28
CA ASP A 438 23.43 -17.87 18.46
C ASP A 438 24.74 -17.71 19.24
N THR A 439 25.76 -18.46 18.85
CA THR A 439 27.09 -18.46 19.50
C THR A 439 27.75 -17.07 19.51
N THR A 440 27.44 -16.22 18.53
CA THR A 440 27.91 -14.82 18.49
C THR A 440 27.37 -13.98 19.63
N VAL A 441 26.10 -14.17 19.98
CA VAL A 441 25.43 -13.47 21.08
C VAL A 441 25.91 -14.02 22.41
N LEU A 442 25.98 -15.35 22.54
CA LEU A 442 26.49 -16.01 23.75
C LEU A 442 27.94 -15.60 24.08
N ASN A 443 28.76 -15.30 23.06
CA ASN A 443 30.14 -14.83 23.23
C ASN A 443 30.26 -13.46 23.89
N THR A 444 29.17 -12.69 23.95
CA THR A 444 29.16 -11.39 24.63
C THR A 444 29.02 -11.51 26.14
N ILE A 445 28.67 -12.70 26.66
CA ILE A 445 28.54 -12.95 28.09
C ILE A 445 29.91 -12.83 28.76
N THR A 446 30.02 -11.91 29.70
CA THR A 446 31.26 -11.71 30.46
C THR A 446 31.39 -12.73 31.58
N SER A 447 32.63 -12.96 32.04
CA SER A 447 32.89 -13.82 33.19
C SER A 447 32.20 -13.33 34.47
N ASP A 448 32.10 -12.01 34.65
CA ASP A 448 31.45 -11.44 35.82
C ASP A 448 29.92 -11.61 35.76
N SER A 449 29.31 -11.43 34.58
CA SER A 449 27.88 -11.69 34.35
C SER A 449 27.52 -13.13 34.69
N LEU A 450 28.31 -14.10 34.20
CA LEU A 450 28.05 -15.53 34.42
C LEU A 450 28.28 -15.93 35.88
N LYS A 451 29.33 -15.40 36.52
CA LYS A 451 29.64 -15.64 37.94
C LYS A 451 28.53 -15.21 38.88
N MET A 452 27.84 -14.12 38.55
CA MET A 452 26.78 -13.52 39.37
C MET A 452 25.37 -14.02 38.99
N SER A 453 25.26 -14.89 38.00
CA SER A 453 23.99 -15.50 37.58
C SER A 453 23.67 -16.78 38.35
N ASN A 454 22.42 -17.20 38.30
CA ASN A 454 21.97 -18.51 38.77
C ASN A 454 22.49 -19.61 37.84
N THR A 455 22.36 -20.87 38.27
CA THR A 455 22.72 -22.00 37.43
C THR A 455 21.92 -21.99 36.13
N VAL A 456 22.64 -21.95 35.01
CA VAL A 456 22.06 -21.93 33.67
C VAL A 456 21.74 -23.36 33.24
N ASP A 457 20.50 -23.61 32.81
CA ASP A 457 20.12 -24.89 32.22
C ASP A 457 20.60 -24.95 30.76
N LEU A 458 21.51 -25.89 30.47
CA LEU A 458 22.10 -26.09 29.15
C LEU A 458 21.56 -27.34 28.46
N SER A 459 20.52 -27.98 28.98
CA SER A 459 19.96 -29.24 28.45
C SER A 459 19.65 -29.15 26.94
N SER A 460 19.07 -28.03 26.50
CA SER A 460 18.68 -27.78 25.11
C SER A 460 19.80 -27.18 24.22
N CYS A 461 20.97 -26.88 24.77
CA CYS A 461 22.07 -26.27 24.03
C CYS A 461 22.81 -27.29 23.16
N SER A 462 23.26 -26.82 21.98
CA SER A 462 24.18 -27.55 21.12
C SER A 462 25.56 -27.71 21.77
N SER A 463 26.36 -28.65 21.29
CA SER A 463 27.73 -28.88 21.78
C SER A 463 28.61 -27.63 21.64
N GLU A 464 28.41 -26.84 20.59
CA GLU A 464 29.14 -25.59 20.36
C GLU A 464 28.77 -24.51 21.40
N GLN A 465 27.47 -24.34 21.68
CA GLN A 465 26.99 -23.40 22.70
C GLN A 465 27.48 -23.80 24.10
N LYS A 466 27.43 -25.11 24.42
CA LYS A 466 27.95 -25.67 25.68
C LYS A 466 29.45 -25.39 25.84
N SER A 467 30.25 -25.64 24.81
CA SER A 467 31.70 -25.35 24.81
C SER A 467 32.00 -23.88 25.08
N LEU A 468 31.21 -22.99 24.48
CA LEU A 468 31.34 -21.55 24.68
C LEU A 468 31.11 -21.13 26.13
N LEU A 469 29.97 -21.55 26.69
CA LEU A 469 29.56 -21.19 28.05
C LEU A 469 30.48 -21.85 29.09
N TYR A 470 30.97 -23.05 28.82
CA TYR A 470 32.00 -23.70 29.63
C TYR A 470 33.29 -22.88 29.67
N ASN A 471 33.79 -22.41 28.53
CA ASN A 471 35.00 -21.58 28.46
C ASN A 471 34.83 -20.26 29.24
N THR A 472 33.64 -19.65 29.21
CA THR A 472 33.34 -18.48 30.03
C THR A 472 33.26 -18.84 31.52
N ALA A 473 32.67 -19.98 31.89
CA ALA A 473 32.55 -20.45 33.27
C ALA A 473 33.93 -20.73 33.92
N ILE A 474 34.86 -21.37 33.21
CA ILE A 474 36.21 -21.64 33.76
C ILE A 474 36.99 -20.34 34.05
N LEU A 475 36.73 -19.28 33.29
CA LEU A 475 37.31 -17.95 33.53
C LEU A 475 36.66 -17.30 34.75
N SER A 476 35.32 -17.38 34.84
CA SER A 476 34.49 -16.84 35.93
C SER A 476 34.91 -17.36 37.32
N TYR A 477 35.28 -18.63 37.40
CA TYR A 477 35.59 -19.32 38.67
C TYR A 477 37.09 -19.57 38.89
N ARG A 478 37.99 -18.95 38.11
CA ARG A 478 39.44 -19.19 38.16
C ARG A 478 40.02 -19.04 39.57
N THR A 479 39.54 -18.07 40.36
CA THR A 479 40.04 -17.82 41.73
C THR A 479 39.68 -18.93 42.72
N LEU A 480 38.70 -19.78 42.40
CA LEU A 480 38.25 -20.88 43.25
C LEU A 480 39.01 -22.18 43.00
N ARG A 481 39.92 -22.24 42.03
CA ARG A 481 40.71 -23.46 41.70
C ARG A 481 41.50 -24.01 42.88
N ALA A 482 41.87 -23.17 43.84
CA ALA A 482 42.53 -23.60 45.08
C ALA A 482 41.64 -24.51 45.96
N SER A 483 40.31 -24.43 45.81
CA SER A 483 39.32 -25.31 46.46
C SER A 483 38.69 -26.22 45.41
N SER A 484 39.23 -27.43 45.26
CA SER A 484 38.83 -28.39 44.22
C SER A 484 37.33 -28.72 44.26
N VAL A 485 36.74 -28.85 45.45
CA VAL A 485 35.31 -29.17 45.64
C VAL A 485 34.42 -28.00 45.21
N SER A 486 34.71 -26.77 45.69
CA SER A 486 33.89 -25.59 45.37
C SER A 486 33.96 -25.25 43.89
N TYR A 487 35.15 -25.38 43.28
CA TYR A 487 35.34 -25.17 41.85
C TYR A 487 34.58 -26.21 41.03
N TYR A 488 34.67 -27.49 41.39
CA TYR A 488 33.97 -28.57 40.70
C TYR A 488 32.45 -28.37 40.72
N LEU A 489 31.86 -28.09 41.89
CA LEU A 489 30.40 -27.90 42.01
C LEU A 489 29.85 -26.77 41.12
N LEU A 490 30.63 -25.71 40.89
CA LEU A 490 30.23 -24.58 40.04
C LEU A 490 30.42 -24.85 38.54
N ILE A 491 31.33 -25.75 38.18
CA ILE A 491 31.64 -26.08 36.77
C ILE A 491 30.77 -27.22 36.25
N VAL A 492 30.36 -28.17 37.10
CA VAL A 492 29.57 -29.37 36.72
C VAL A 492 28.38 -29.07 35.79
N PRO A 493 27.56 -28.02 36.02
CA PRO A 493 26.43 -27.71 35.14
C PRO A 493 26.82 -27.41 33.68
N TYR A 494 28.08 -27.05 33.43
CA TYR A 494 28.60 -26.69 32.11
C TYR A 494 29.32 -27.85 31.39
N LEU A 495 29.38 -29.06 32.00
CA LEU A 495 30.17 -30.19 31.48
C LEU A 495 29.45 -31.12 30.49
N GLY A 496 28.13 -30.97 30.28
CA GLY A 496 27.35 -31.79 29.34
C GLY A 496 27.10 -33.25 29.78
N GLU A 497 25.95 -33.82 29.41
CA GLU A 497 25.49 -35.13 29.89
C GLU A 497 26.14 -36.36 29.21
N ASP A 498 26.94 -36.20 28.14
CA ASP A 498 27.64 -37.31 27.47
C ASP A 498 28.86 -37.86 28.25
N THR A 499 28.81 -37.76 29.57
CA THR A 499 29.89 -38.10 30.48
C THR A 499 29.45 -39.10 31.54
N HIS A 500 28.64 -40.10 31.17
CA HIS A 500 28.41 -41.27 32.00
C HIS A 500 29.72 -42.03 32.33
N THR A 501 30.78 -41.87 31.54
CA THR A 501 32.13 -42.36 31.82
C THR A 501 32.99 -41.42 32.68
N CYS A 502 32.58 -40.16 32.89
CA CYS A 502 33.37 -39.16 33.65
C CYS A 502 32.94 -39.04 35.12
N ARG A 503 31.67 -39.34 35.44
CA ARG A 503 31.19 -39.34 36.84
C ARG A 503 31.96 -40.35 37.71
N GLU A 504 32.41 -41.46 37.13
CA GLU A 504 33.26 -42.46 37.81
C GLU A 504 34.77 -42.14 37.71
N ALA A 505 35.25 -41.57 36.60
CA ALA A 505 36.67 -41.24 36.42
C ALA A 505 37.15 -40.10 37.34
N ILE A 506 36.31 -39.09 37.61
CA ILE A 506 36.65 -37.99 38.54
C ILE A 506 36.64 -38.48 39.99
N HIS A 507 35.77 -39.44 40.33
CA HIS A 507 35.81 -40.14 41.62
C HIS A 507 37.11 -40.95 41.80
N PHE A 508 37.63 -41.54 40.72
CA PHE A 508 38.89 -42.30 40.72
C PHE A 508 40.14 -41.43 40.91
N PHE A 509 40.15 -40.21 40.35
CA PHE A 509 41.26 -39.25 40.52
C PHE A 509 41.25 -38.52 41.88
N PHE A 510 40.10 -38.46 42.56
CA PHE A 510 39.96 -37.90 43.91
C PHE A 510 40.77 -38.68 44.97
N VAL A 511 41.05 -39.96 44.74
CA VAL A 511 41.80 -40.84 45.67
C VAL A 511 43.33 -40.60 45.60
N LEU A 512 43.84 -39.95 44.55
CA LEU A 512 45.29 -39.86 44.25
C LEU A 512 45.93 -38.47 44.43
N GLN A 513 45.23 -37.46 44.98
CA GLN A 513 45.78 -36.11 45.22
C GLN A 513 46.44 -35.42 43.99
N CYS A 514 46.03 -35.74 42.76
CA CYS A 514 46.46 -35.00 41.57
C CYS A 514 45.66 -33.70 41.38
N SER A 515 46.32 -32.65 40.88
CA SER A 515 45.69 -31.38 40.47
C SER A 515 44.61 -31.62 39.40
N VAL A 516 43.44 -31.00 39.57
CA VAL A 516 42.32 -31.05 38.61
C VAL A 516 42.74 -30.54 37.22
N ASP A 517 43.70 -29.61 37.16
CA ASP A 517 44.28 -29.15 35.89
C ASP A 517 45.03 -30.27 35.14
N TYR A 518 45.61 -31.25 35.85
CA TYR A 518 46.34 -32.38 35.25
C TYR A 518 45.40 -33.41 34.61
N ALA A 519 44.22 -33.63 35.22
CA ALA A 519 43.19 -34.53 34.69
C ALA A 519 42.45 -33.90 33.48
N LEU A 520 42.21 -32.59 33.51
CA LEU A 520 41.62 -31.85 32.37
C LEU A 520 42.60 -31.70 31.20
N PHE A 521 43.92 -31.59 31.46
CA PHE A 521 44.94 -31.49 30.43
C PHE A 521 45.13 -32.80 29.65
N TYR A 522 45.17 -33.95 30.32
CA TYR A 522 45.28 -35.27 29.65
C TYR A 522 44.05 -35.62 28.82
N TRP A 523 42.85 -35.13 29.18
CA TRP A 523 41.63 -35.42 28.43
C TRP A 523 41.48 -34.57 27.16
N ARG A 524 42.07 -33.36 27.14
CA ARG A 524 42.09 -32.52 25.93
C ARG A 524 42.87 -33.19 24.79
N ASP A 525 43.88 -33.99 25.11
CA ASP A 525 44.59 -34.84 24.12
C ASP A 525 43.82 -36.14 23.80
N PHE A 526 43.07 -36.70 24.76
CA PHE A 526 42.26 -37.92 24.52
C PHE A 526 41.02 -37.68 23.65
N SER A 527 40.39 -36.50 23.76
CA SER A 527 39.25 -36.13 22.91
C SER A 527 39.67 -35.73 21.48
N PHE A 528 40.96 -35.42 21.26
CA PHE A 528 41.52 -35.23 19.93
C PHE A 528 41.81 -36.57 19.22
N ALA A 529 42.00 -37.65 19.97
CA ALA A 529 42.30 -38.98 19.43
C ALA A 529 41.09 -39.75 18.88
N ILE A 530 39.84 -39.34 19.21
CA ILE A 530 38.62 -40.01 18.69
C ILE A 530 38.16 -39.41 17.35
N ASN A 531 38.78 -38.33 16.88
CA ASN A 531 38.50 -37.73 15.57
C ASN A 531 39.50 -38.12 14.46
N ILE A 532 40.32 -39.16 14.68
CA ILE A 532 41.18 -39.76 13.65
C ILE A 532 40.92 -41.27 13.64
N GLU A 533 40.52 -41.79 12.47
CA GLU A 533 40.28 -43.19 12.09
C GLU A 533 38.92 -43.82 12.46
N PHE A 534 37.91 -43.50 11.63
CA PHE A 534 37.10 -44.54 10.98
C PHE A 534 37.35 -44.47 9.46
N LEU A 535 38.44 -45.11 9.03
CA LEU A 535 38.57 -45.85 7.77
C LEU A 535 39.48 -47.05 8.00
#